data_AF-A0A497KRT0-F1
#
_entry.id   AF-A0A497KRT0-F1
#
_cell.length_a   1.000
_cell.length_b   1.000
_cell.length_c   1.000
_cell.angle_alpha   90.00
_cell.angle_beta   90.00
_cell.angle_gamma   90.00
#
_symmetry.space_group_name_H-M   'P 1'
#
loop_
_entity.id
_entity.type
_entity.pdbx_description
1 polymer ?
#
loop_
_entity_poly.entity_id
_entity_poly.type
_entity_poly.pdbx_seq_one_letter_code
_entity_poly.pdbx_strand_id
1 'polypeptide(L)' 'MKKRSSEKSELTELTVSMVLSVLFFTAVFWIFPVIPIVIVLMSGLSFTVFLTLWLIGLPFTGLAFYYIFKARR' A
#
# COMPACT_ATOMS: atom_id res chain seq x y z
N MET A 1 13.06 36.02 12.32
CA MET A 1 12.47 34.88 13.07
C MET A 1 11.59 33.99 12.18
N LYS A 2 12.01 33.66 10.95
CA LYS A 2 11.15 33.08 9.87
C LYS A 2 11.56 31.65 9.43
N LYS A 3 12.43 30.96 10.17
CA LYS A 3 12.91 29.60 9.82
C LYS A 3 12.13 28.45 10.48
N ARG A 4 11.45 28.68 11.61
CA ARG A 4 10.78 27.60 12.36
C ARG A 4 9.49 27.08 11.71
N SER A 5 8.86 27.83 10.81
CA SER A 5 7.63 27.36 10.15
C SER A 5 7.91 26.42 8.98
N SER A 6 9.04 26.57 8.28
CA SER A 6 9.43 25.66 7.20
C SER A 6 9.86 24.30 7.73
N GLU A 7 10.65 24.26 8.82
CA GLU A 7 11.07 22.99 9.45
C GLU A 7 9.88 22.17 9.96
N LYS A 8 8.86 22.82 10.56
CA LYS A 8 7.62 22.12 10.96
C LYS A 8 6.85 21.58 9.75
N SER A 9 6.81 22.32 8.64
CA SER A 9 6.15 21.89 7.41
C SER A 9 6.85 20.68 6.80
N GLU A 10 8.18 20.70 6.76
CA GLU A 10 9.03 19.66 6.19
C GLU A 10 8.97 18.37 7.03
N LEU A 11 9.00 18.49 8.37
CA LEU A 11 8.79 17.37 9.29
C LEU A 11 7.39 16.77 9.17
N THR A 12 6.37 17.62 8.95
CA THR A 12 4.99 17.16 8.74
C THR A 12 4.87 16.41 7.43
N GLU A 13 5.50 16.91 6.36
CA GLU A 13 5.54 16.26 5.04
C GLU A 13 6.28 14.91 5.08
N LEU A 14 7.42 14.84 5.79
CA LEU A 14 8.16 13.60 6.02
C LEU A 14 7.34 12.59 6.82
N THR A 15 6.67 13.02 7.89
CA THR A 15 5.82 12.17 8.71
C THR A 15 4.64 11.62 7.90
N VAL A 16 4.01 12.47 7.09
CA VAL A 16 2.92 12.07 6.20
C VAL A 16 3.40 11.07 5.16
N SER A 17 4.56 11.29 4.54
CA SER A 17 5.19 10.35 3.60
C SER A 17 5.52 8.99 4.25
N MET A 18 6.01 9.02 5.49
CA MET A 18 6.30 7.82 6.26
C MET A 18 5.02 7.05 6.59
N VAL A 19 3.95 7.73 7.02
CA VAL A 19 2.64 7.13 7.29
C VAL A 19 2.04 6.53 6.01
N LEU A 20 2.15 7.19 4.86
CA LEU A 20 1.72 6.62 3.57
C LEU A 20 2.51 5.37 3.19
N SER A 21 3.81 5.38 3.42
CA SER A 21 4.66 4.21 3.16
C SER A 21 4.27 3.05 4.06
N VAL A 22 4.01 3.31 5.35
CA VAL A 22 3.51 2.28 6.27
C VAL A 22 2.15 1.75 5.82
N LEU A 23 1.20 2.63 5.47
CA LEU A 23 -0.11 2.24 4.94
C LEU A 23 0.02 1.42 3.64
N PHE A 24 0.99 1.75 2.78
CA PHE A 24 1.31 0.98 1.57
C PHE A 24 1.76 -0.43 1.94
N PHE A 25 2.77 -0.55 2.81
CA PHE A 25 3.26 -1.85 3.25
C PHE A 25 2.15 -2.65 3.93
N THR A 26 1.35 -2.05 4.81
CA THR A 26 0.21 -2.71 5.45
C THR A 26 -0.85 -3.16 4.44
N ALA A 27 -1.18 -2.33 3.44
CA ALA A 27 -2.16 -2.69 2.42
C ALA A 27 -1.65 -3.86 1.55
N VAL A 28 -0.40 -3.82 1.10
CA VAL A 28 0.20 -4.83 0.22
C VAL A 28 0.49 -6.15 0.96
N PHE A 29 0.95 -6.11 2.20
CA PHE A 29 1.34 -7.29 2.95
C PHE A 29 0.23 -7.87 3.83
N TRP A 30 -0.82 -7.11 4.13
CA TRP A 30 -1.91 -7.58 5.01
C TRP A 30 -3.24 -7.65 4.26
N ILE A 31 -3.76 -6.53 3.78
CA ILE A 31 -5.11 -6.46 3.19
C ILE A 31 -5.15 -7.26 1.89
N PHE A 32 -4.15 -7.06 1.05
CA PHE A 32 -4.09 -7.62 -0.29
C PHE A 32 -3.88 -9.16 -0.34
N PRO A 33 -3.11 -9.82 0.55
CA PRO A 33 -3.07 -11.29 0.63
C PRO A 33 -4.25 -11.91 1.39
N VAL A 34 -4.85 -11.20 2.34
CA VAL A 34 -6.00 -11.73 3.11
C VAL A 34 -7.21 -11.97 2.20
N ILE A 35 -7.51 -11.07 1.27
CA ILE A 35 -8.63 -11.21 0.32
C ILE A 35 -8.54 -12.50 -0.53
N PRO A 36 -7.45 -12.76 -1.28
CA PRO A 36 -7.31 -13.98 -2.06
C PRO A 36 -7.20 -15.24 -1.19
N ILE A 37 -6.66 -15.16 0.03
CA ILE A 37 -6.71 -16.28 0.99
C ILE A 37 -8.15 -16.64 1.32
N VAL A 38 -9.00 -15.65 1.64
CA VAL A 38 -10.41 -15.90 1.98
C VAL A 38 -11.14 -16.51 0.79
N ILE A 39 -10.92 -15.99 -0.43
CA ILE A 39 -11.54 -16.53 -1.66
C ILE A 39 -11.13 -17.99 -1.90
N VAL A 40 -9.84 -18.29 -1.75
CA VAL A 40 -9.30 -19.64 -1.94
C VAL A 40 -9.82 -20.61 -0.89
N LEU A 41 -9.89 -20.19 0.37
CA LEU A 41 -10.47 -20.99 1.46
C LEU A 41 -11.97 -21.24 1.25
N MET A 42 -12.75 -20.21 0.86
CA MET A 42 -14.19 -20.36 0.57
C MET A 42 -14.45 -21.29 -0.62
N SER A 43 -13.55 -21.28 -1.60
CA SER A 43 -13.71 -22.04 -2.85
C SER A 43 -13.05 -23.42 -2.81
N GLY A 44 -12.40 -23.78 -1.70
CA GLY A 44 -11.64 -25.04 -1.56
C GLY A 44 -10.51 -25.20 -2.58
N LEU A 45 -9.95 -24.09 -3.05
CA LEU A 45 -8.94 -24.07 -4.11
C LEU A 45 -7.53 -24.34 -3.56
N SER A 46 -6.62 -24.74 -4.43
CA SER A 46 -5.24 -25.01 -4.06
C SER A 46 -4.46 -23.72 -3.77
N PHE A 47 -3.40 -23.85 -2.98
CA PHE A 47 -2.50 -22.74 -2.64
C PHE A 47 -1.88 -22.05 -3.88
N THR A 48 -1.72 -22.79 -4.98
CA THR A 48 -1.24 -22.23 -6.26
C THR A 48 -2.18 -21.16 -6.81
N VAL A 49 -3.49 -21.32 -6.61
CA VAL A 49 -4.48 -20.31 -7.04
C VAL A 49 -4.36 -19.05 -6.19
N PHE A 50 -4.09 -19.19 -4.89
CA PHE A 50 -3.78 -18.05 -4.03
C PHE A 50 -2.56 -17.28 -4.54
N LEU A 51 -1.44 -17.97 -4.79
CA LEU A 51 -0.22 -17.33 -5.29
C LEU A 51 -0.47 -16.60 -6.60
N THR A 52 -1.23 -17.20 -7.51
CA THR A 52 -1.57 -16.59 -8.81
C THR A 52 -2.41 -15.33 -8.64
N LEU A 53 -3.47 -15.37 -7.83
CA LEU A 53 -4.33 -14.20 -7.58
C LEU A 53 -3.57 -13.07 -6.86
N TRP A 54 -2.70 -13.44 -5.92
CA TRP A 54 -1.86 -12.49 -5.20
C TRP A 54 -0.81 -11.86 -6.12
N LEU A 55 -0.07 -12.65 -6.91
CA LEU A 55 0.91 -12.15 -7.87
C LEU A 55 0.30 -11.24 -8.93
N ILE A 56 -0.92 -11.54 -9.40
CA ILE A 56 -1.60 -10.73 -10.42
C ILE A 56 -2.04 -9.37 -9.87
N GLY A 57 -2.49 -9.27 -8.61
CA GLY A 57 -2.95 -7.98 -8.08
C GLY A 57 -1.85 -7.08 -7.48
N LEU A 58 -0.63 -7.60 -7.26
CA LEU A 58 0.57 -6.81 -6.91
C LEU A 58 0.85 -5.63 -7.87
N PRO A 59 0.88 -5.80 -9.20
CA PRO A 59 1.08 -4.68 -10.13
C PRO A 59 -0.07 -3.66 -10.07
N PHE A 60 -1.31 -4.10 -9.81
CA PHE A 60 -2.44 -3.18 -9.66
C PHE A 60 -2.35 -2.34 -8.38
N THR A 61 -1.92 -2.93 -7.27
CA THR A 61 -1.67 -2.19 -6.02
C THR A 61 -0.51 -1.20 -6.20
N GLY A 62 0.56 -1.61 -6.89
CA GLY A 62 1.67 -0.71 -7.25
C GLY A 62 1.21 0.47 -8.11
N LEU A 63 0.37 0.22 -9.12
CA LEU A 63 -0.19 1.27 -9.98
C LEU A 63 -1.12 2.20 -9.21
N ALA A 64 -2.04 1.68 -8.39
CA ALA A 64 -2.95 2.48 -7.58
C ALA A 64 -2.18 3.43 -6.67
N PHE A 65 -1.13 2.93 -5.99
CA PHE A 65 -0.27 3.75 -5.16
C PHE A 65 0.57 4.74 -5.97
N TYR A 66 1.07 4.35 -7.14
CA TYR A 66 1.77 5.27 -8.03
C TYR A 66 0.86 6.45 -8.41
N TYR A 67 -0.41 6.23 -8.73
CA TYR A 67 -1.36 7.30 -9.01
C TYR A 67 -1.66 8.16 -7.77
N ILE A 68 -1.81 7.54 -6.59
CA ILE A 68 -2.03 8.27 -5.32
C ILE A 68 -0.84 9.17 -4.98
N PHE A 69 0.39 8.66 -5.14
CA PHE A 69 1.61 9.44 -4.93
C PHE A 69 1.84 10.48 -6.02
N LYS A 70 1.52 10.18 -7.28
CA LYS A 70 1.62 11.12 -8.41
C LYS A 70 0.64 12.27 -8.29
N ALA A 71 -0.58 12.04 -7.80
CA ALA A 71 -1.57 13.08 -7.58
C ALA A 71 -1.20 14.04 -6.42
N ARG A 72 -0.24 13.65 -5.56
CA ARG A 72 0.29 14.51 -4.48
C ARG A 72 1.45 15.42 -4.90
N ARG A 73 2.11 15.12 -6.03
CA ARG A 73 3.25 15.91 -6.53
C ARG A 73 2.77 16.97 -7.50
#